data_AF-A0A6G0K5X4-F1
#
_entry.id   AF-A0A6G0K5X4-F1
#
_cell.length_a   1.000
_cell.length_b   1.000
_cell.length_c   1.000
_cell.angle_alpha   90.00
_cell.angle_beta   90.00
_cell.angle_gamma   90.00
#
_symmetry.space_group_name_H-M   'P 1'
#
loop_
_entity.id
_entity.type
_entity.pdbx_description
1 polymer ?
#
loop_
_entity_poly.entity_id
_entity_poly.type
_entity_poly.pdbx_seq_one_letter_code
_entity_poly.pdbx_strand_id
1 'polypeptide(L)'
;MQRCSTKVGSLIKTEMGELFGLMWDGWSHASVHYVAIYAVCNVGGKRPERLLSLSPLDGGSQDAEVYIEMFNITVDPDRGLGLGSNRFTPRQRHNSEIILTHFTTLNNKDISMVAFLVAGNCSTNNWIATLLDLPLVRFVTATTRRS
;
A
#
# COMPACT_ATOMS: atom_id res chain seq x y z
N MET A 1 14.78 3.88 -18.61
CA MET A 1 14.25 3.62 -17.26
C MET A 1 13.74 2.18 -17.05
N GLN A 2 13.22 1.50 -18.08
CA GLN A 2 12.66 0.13 -17.98
C GLN A 2 13.59 -0.94 -17.37
N ARG A 3 14.90 -0.95 -17.68
CA ARG A 3 15.85 -1.92 -17.08
C ARG A 3 16.10 -1.68 -15.59
N CYS A 4 16.02 -0.43 -15.13
CA CYS A 4 16.20 -0.11 -13.71
C CYS A 4 14.98 -0.53 -12.91
N SER A 5 13.76 -0.35 -13.45
CA SER A 5 12.54 -0.74 -12.75
C SER A 5 12.43 -2.25 -12.57
N THR A 6 12.81 -3.05 -13.57
CA THR A 6 12.84 -4.52 -13.45
C THR A 6 13.82 -4.99 -12.35
N LYS A 7 15.02 -4.42 -12.30
CA LYS A 7 16.02 -4.80 -11.27
C LYS A 7 15.58 -4.42 -9.86
N VAL A 8 15.06 -3.20 -9.70
CA VAL A 8 14.56 -2.71 -8.40
C VAL A 8 13.36 -3.56 -7.96
N GLY A 9 12.45 -3.88 -8.88
CA GLY A 9 11.30 -4.71 -8.55
C GLY A 9 11.65 -6.15 -8.18
N SER A 10 12.60 -6.79 -8.87
CA SER A 10 13.11 -8.11 -8.48
C SER A 10 13.81 -8.09 -7.11
N LEU A 11 14.52 -7.01 -6.78
CA LEU A 11 15.15 -6.84 -5.48
C LEU A 11 14.10 -6.70 -4.38
N ILE A 12 13.11 -5.83 -4.56
CA ILE A 12 12.01 -5.66 -3.61
C ILE A 12 11.25 -6.98 -3.42
N LYS A 13 10.94 -7.70 -4.51
CA LYS A 13 10.30 -9.02 -4.44
C LYS A 13 11.08 -10.02 -3.59
N THR A 14 12.41 -10.02 -3.74
CA THR A 14 13.30 -10.90 -2.99
C THR A 14 13.31 -10.53 -1.51
N GLU A 15 13.40 -9.22 -1.20
CA GLU A 15 13.38 -8.71 0.17
C GLU A 15 12.05 -8.96 0.88
N MET A 16 10.92 -8.88 0.17
CA MET A 16 9.59 -9.20 0.71
C MET A 16 9.46 -10.66 1.12
N GLY A 17 10.24 -11.58 0.55
CA GLY A 17 10.23 -13.00 0.92
C GLY A 17 8.84 -13.64 0.78
N GLU A 18 8.59 -14.75 1.48
CA GLU A 18 7.28 -15.43 1.46
C GLU A 18 6.23 -14.73 2.33
N LEU A 19 6.68 -13.99 3.35
CA LEU A 19 5.83 -13.25 4.27
C LEU A 19 6.40 -11.85 4.51
N PHE A 20 5.56 -10.83 4.43
CA PHE A 20 5.91 -9.44 4.69
C PHE A 20 4.79 -8.72 5.44
N GLY A 21 5.13 -7.62 6.11
CA GLY A 21 4.12 -6.72 6.67
C GLY A 21 3.70 -5.66 5.66
N LEU A 22 2.51 -5.10 5.81
CA LEU A 22 2.05 -3.97 5.02
C LEU A 22 2.01 -2.72 5.89
N MET A 23 2.39 -1.57 5.36
CA MET A 23 2.22 -0.28 6.01
C MET A 23 1.62 0.72 5.03
N TRP A 24 0.78 1.62 5.51
CA TRP A 24 0.43 2.82 4.76
C TRP A 24 0.79 4.09 5.52
N ASP A 25 0.93 5.17 4.77
CA ASP A 25 0.97 6.52 5.31
C ASP A 25 0.09 7.43 4.46
N GLY A 26 -0.63 8.33 5.12
CA GLY A 26 -1.58 9.24 4.50
C GLY A 26 -1.30 10.66 4.93
N TRP A 27 -1.04 11.56 3.98
CA TRP A 27 -0.83 12.98 4.28
C TRP A 27 -1.54 13.87 3.28
N SER A 28 -1.89 15.09 3.69
CA SER A 28 -2.50 16.08 2.81
C SER A 28 -1.52 17.21 2.54
N HIS A 29 -1.44 17.66 1.30
CA HIS A 29 -0.76 18.89 0.91
C HIS A 29 -1.65 19.70 -0.02
N ALA A 30 -1.93 20.94 0.37
CA ALA A 30 -2.94 21.79 -0.27
C ALA A 30 -4.30 21.05 -0.36
N SER A 31 -4.88 20.93 -1.55
CA SER A 31 -6.18 20.29 -1.80
C SER A 31 -6.10 18.80 -2.12
N VAL A 32 -4.91 18.19 -2.00
CA VAL A 32 -4.68 16.80 -2.41
C VAL A 32 -4.29 15.97 -1.20
N HIS A 33 -5.01 14.86 -0.99
CA HIS A 33 -4.60 13.83 -0.05
C HIS A 33 -3.73 12.81 -0.78
N TYR A 34 -2.66 12.34 -0.18
CA TYR A 34 -1.73 11.37 -0.74
C TYR A 34 -1.73 10.14 0.16
N VAL A 35 -1.70 8.97 -0.48
CA VAL A 35 -1.57 7.69 0.21
C VAL A 35 -0.37 6.96 -0.35
N ALA A 36 0.54 6.56 0.55
CA ALA A 36 1.67 5.70 0.26
C ALA A 36 1.41 4.31 0.85
N ILE A 37 1.77 3.27 0.11
CA ILE A 37 1.74 1.87 0.54
C ILE A 37 3.17 1.35 0.53
N TYR A 38 3.58 0.72 1.62
CA TYR A 38 4.91 0.15 1.82
C TYR A 38 4.83 -1.34 2.19
N ALA A 39 5.80 -2.13 1.73
CA ALA A 39 6.11 -3.43 2.29
C ALA A 39 7.11 -3.28 3.43
N VAL A 40 6.78 -3.82 4.60
CA VAL A 40 7.66 -3.97 5.75
C VAL A 40 8.31 -5.35 5.66
N CYS A 41 9.57 -5.39 5.27
CA CYS A 41 10.29 -6.63 5.01
C CYS A 41 11.18 -7.01 6.21
N ASN A 42 11.70 -8.24 6.22
CA ASN A 42 12.77 -8.65 7.14
C ASN A 42 13.98 -9.11 6.35
N VAL A 43 15.03 -8.28 6.32
CA VAL A 43 16.25 -8.54 5.55
C VAL A 43 17.43 -8.51 6.50
N GLY A 44 17.98 -9.69 6.82
CA GLY A 44 19.14 -9.81 7.72
C GLY A 44 18.88 -9.21 9.12
N GLY A 45 17.68 -9.38 9.66
CA GLY A 45 17.28 -8.84 10.97
C GLY A 45 16.96 -7.34 10.98
N LYS A 46 17.06 -6.67 9.82
CA LYS A 46 16.62 -5.28 9.64
C LYS A 46 15.20 -5.26 9.08
N ARG A 47 14.49 -4.17 9.37
CA ARG A 47 13.12 -3.92 8.88
C ARG A 47 13.11 -2.81 7.82
N PRO A 48 13.54 -3.06 6.57
CA PRO A 48 13.40 -2.05 5.54
C PRO A 48 11.94 -1.89 5.12
N GLU A 49 11.47 -0.65 5.01
CA GLU A 49 10.23 -0.30 4.36
C GLU A 49 10.46 -0.03 2.86
N ARG A 50 9.71 -0.70 1.98
CA ARG A 50 9.79 -0.52 0.52
C ARG A 50 8.51 0.09 0.00
N LEU A 51 8.61 1.30 -0.56
CA LEU A 51 7.47 1.97 -1.19
C LEU A 51 7.01 1.15 -2.40
N LEU A 52 5.77 0.67 -2.34
CA LEU A 52 5.13 -0.09 -3.40
C LEU A 52 4.25 0.78 -4.28
N SER A 53 3.58 1.77 -3.70
CA SER A 53 2.66 2.66 -4.40
C SER A 53 2.53 3.99 -3.69
N LEU A 54 2.35 5.05 -4.46
CA LEU A 54 2.06 6.40 -3.99
C LEU A 54 1.05 7.02 -4.96
N SER A 55 -0.13 7.37 -4.46
CA SER A 55 -1.17 7.96 -5.30
C SER A 55 -1.85 9.13 -4.60
N PRO A 56 -2.13 10.22 -5.33
CA PRO A 56 -3.04 11.24 -4.84
C PRO A 56 -4.48 10.69 -4.84
N LEU A 57 -5.18 10.82 -3.71
CA LEU A 57 -6.62 10.69 -3.60
C LEU A 57 -7.29 12.04 -3.94
N ASP A 58 -7.47 12.29 -5.24
CA ASP A 58 -8.16 13.47 -5.77
C ASP A 58 -9.69 13.23 -5.76
N GLY A 59 -10.46 14.09 -5.06
CA GLY A 59 -11.91 14.24 -5.25
C GLY A 59 -12.79 13.02 -4.91
N GLY A 60 -12.24 11.99 -4.27
CA GLY A 60 -12.93 10.76 -3.86
C GLY A 60 -13.07 10.61 -2.34
N SER A 61 -13.87 9.63 -1.92
CA SER A 61 -14.00 9.22 -0.52
C SER A 61 -12.63 8.76 0.05
N GLN A 62 -12.38 9.05 1.33
CA GLN A 62 -11.22 8.56 2.10
C GLN A 62 -11.68 7.44 3.04
N ASP A 63 -12.70 6.68 2.64
CA ASP A 63 -13.23 5.60 3.44
C ASP A 63 -12.40 4.33 3.25
N ALA A 64 -12.57 3.39 4.17
CA ALA A 64 -11.80 2.15 4.24
C ALA A 64 -11.79 1.35 2.93
N GLU A 65 -12.89 1.37 2.17
CA GLU A 65 -13.01 0.64 0.92
C GLU A 65 -12.04 1.17 -0.15
N VAL A 66 -11.79 2.48 -0.19
CA VAL A 66 -10.87 3.11 -1.17
C VAL A 66 -9.43 2.69 -0.89
N TYR A 67 -9.06 2.58 0.39
CA TYR A 67 -7.74 2.07 0.79
C TYR A 67 -7.56 0.59 0.41
N ILE A 68 -8.60 -0.23 0.60
CA ILE A 68 -8.58 -1.66 0.23
C ILE A 68 -8.49 -1.84 -1.28
N GLU A 69 -9.20 -1.03 -2.06
CA GLU A 69 -9.16 -1.10 -3.52
C GLU A 69 -7.78 -0.70 -4.05
N MET A 70 -7.16 0.34 -3.47
CA MET A 70 -5.80 0.76 -3.80
C MET A 70 -4.75 -0.31 -3.40
N PHE A 71 -4.99 -1.03 -2.31
CA PHE A 71 -4.20 -2.20 -1.93
C PHE A 71 -4.30 -3.31 -2.98
N ASN A 72 -5.52 -3.73 -3.33
CA ASN A 72 -5.72 -4.84 -4.26
C ASN A 72 -5.03 -4.50 -5.58
N ILE A 73 -5.23 -3.29 -6.10
CA ILE A 73 -4.54 -2.85 -7.32
C ILE A 73 -3.00 -2.94 -7.15
N THR A 74 -2.46 -2.59 -5.98
CA THR A 74 -1.00 -2.54 -5.73
C THR A 74 -0.35 -3.92 -5.54
N VAL A 75 -1.01 -4.84 -4.84
CA VAL A 75 -0.40 -6.11 -4.39
C VAL A 75 -0.98 -7.31 -5.13
N ASP A 76 -2.25 -7.26 -5.54
CA ASP A 76 -2.97 -8.31 -6.27
C ASP A 76 -3.86 -7.68 -7.38
N PRO A 77 -3.23 -7.15 -8.45
CA PRO A 77 -3.94 -6.39 -9.47
C PRO A 77 -5.07 -7.20 -10.14
N ASP A 78 -4.94 -8.52 -10.23
CA ASP A 78 -5.95 -9.40 -10.81
C ASP A 78 -7.25 -9.39 -9.98
N ARG A 79 -7.16 -9.32 -8.65
CA ARG A 79 -8.31 -9.14 -7.75
C ARG A 79 -8.80 -7.70 -7.70
N GLY A 80 -7.91 -6.72 -7.86
CA GLY A 80 -8.24 -5.29 -7.89
C GLY A 80 -9.09 -4.87 -9.09
N LEU A 81 -8.89 -5.50 -10.25
CA LEU A 81 -9.65 -5.19 -11.47
C LEU A 81 -11.11 -5.69 -11.45
N GLY A 82 -11.43 -6.69 -10.61
CA GLY A 82 -12.78 -7.25 -10.47
C GLY A 82 -13.70 -6.47 -9.53
N LEU A 83 -13.14 -5.64 -8.64
CA LEU A 83 -13.88 -4.88 -7.63
C LEU A 83 -13.99 -3.41 -8.05
N GLY A 84 -14.91 -3.11 -8.97
CA GLY A 84 -15.50 -1.77 -9.07
C GLY A 84 -14.55 -0.61 -9.38
N SER A 85 -13.61 -0.80 -10.31
CA SER A 85 -12.60 0.18 -10.77
C SER A 85 -13.11 1.59 -11.15
N ASN A 86 -14.43 1.80 -11.21
CA ASN A 86 -15.04 3.10 -11.52
C ASN A 86 -14.92 4.16 -10.42
N ARG A 87 -14.50 3.81 -9.19
CA ARG A 87 -14.35 4.77 -8.08
C ARG A 87 -13.08 5.61 -8.16
N PHE A 88 -12.03 5.11 -8.81
CA PHE A 88 -10.82 5.89 -9.02
C PHE A 88 -10.92 6.77 -10.26
N THR A 89 -10.47 8.02 -10.14
CA THR A 89 -10.27 8.93 -11.27
C THR A 89 -9.25 8.33 -12.26
N PRO A 90 -9.31 8.68 -13.55
CA PRO A 90 -8.30 8.26 -14.52
C PRO A 90 -6.86 8.59 -14.09
N ARG A 91 -6.65 9.69 -13.35
CA ARG A 91 -5.35 10.04 -12.76
C ARG A 91 -4.91 9.06 -11.67
N GLN A 92 -5.81 8.65 -10.78
CA GLN A 92 -5.52 7.65 -9.75
C GLN A 92 -5.17 6.30 -10.38
N ARG A 93 -5.93 5.85 -11.38
CA ARG A 93 -5.64 4.62 -12.13
C ARG A 93 -4.30 4.72 -12.87
N HIS A 94 -4.04 5.84 -13.54
CA HIS A 94 -2.78 6.05 -14.25
C HIS A 94 -1.57 6.12 -13.31
N ASN A 95 -1.71 6.71 -12.11
CA ASN A 95 -0.62 6.79 -11.14
C ASN A 95 -0.36 5.46 -10.43
N SER A 96 -1.41 4.69 -10.09
CA SER A 96 -1.24 3.32 -9.62
C SER A 96 -0.65 2.44 -10.73
N GLU A 97 -1.15 2.56 -11.97
CA GLU A 97 -0.61 1.86 -13.13
C GLU A 97 0.84 2.26 -13.40
N ILE A 98 1.26 3.53 -13.35
CA ILE A 98 2.66 3.90 -13.59
C ILE A 98 3.59 3.22 -12.58
N ILE A 99 3.20 3.14 -11.30
CA ILE A 99 4.04 2.48 -10.29
C ILE A 99 4.00 0.94 -10.47
N LEU A 100 2.82 0.37 -10.71
CA LEU A 100 2.64 -1.08 -10.94
C LEU A 100 3.25 -1.60 -12.24
N THR A 101 3.18 -0.83 -13.32
CA THR A 101 3.74 -1.17 -14.64
C THR A 101 5.26 -1.11 -14.63
N HIS A 102 5.86 -0.34 -13.71
CA HIS A 102 7.30 -0.39 -13.46
C HIS A 102 7.69 -1.58 -12.54
N PHE A 103 6.75 -2.10 -11.75
CA PHE A 103 6.88 -3.26 -10.85
C PHE A 103 6.15 -4.52 -11.33
N THR A 104 6.12 -4.80 -12.64
CA THR A 104 5.66 -6.07 -13.26
C THR A 104 6.41 -7.33 -12.77
N THR A 105 7.24 -7.20 -11.75
CA THR A 105 8.06 -8.24 -11.12
C THR A 105 7.52 -8.68 -9.76
N LEU A 106 6.60 -7.93 -9.15
CA LEU A 106 5.88 -8.37 -7.95
C LEU A 106 4.88 -9.50 -8.22
N ASN A 107 4.71 -9.92 -9.49
CA ASN A 107 3.89 -11.07 -9.89
C ASN A 107 4.09 -12.26 -8.94
N ASN A 108 3.00 -12.87 -8.47
CA ASN A 108 2.94 -13.89 -7.41
C ASN A 108 3.07 -13.35 -5.97
N LYS A 109 2.82 -12.08 -5.71
CA LYS A 109 2.44 -11.61 -4.37
C LYS A 109 0.92 -11.54 -4.31
N ASP A 110 0.38 -11.86 -3.14
CA ASP A 110 -1.05 -11.87 -2.86
C ASP A 110 -1.28 -11.43 -1.41
N ILE A 111 -2.51 -11.03 -1.08
CA ILE A 111 -2.91 -10.69 0.29
C ILE A 111 -2.59 -11.82 1.28
N SER A 112 -2.65 -13.08 0.86
CA SER A 112 -2.29 -14.24 1.71
C SER A 112 -0.83 -14.26 2.19
N MET A 113 0.06 -13.51 1.52
CA MET A 113 1.47 -13.36 1.91
C MET A 113 1.69 -12.20 2.88
N VAL A 114 0.66 -11.41 3.16
CA VAL A 114 0.73 -10.31 4.12
C VAL A 114 0.52 -10.90 5.52
N ALA A 115 1.53 -10.78 6.38
CA ALA A 115 1.51 -11.35 7.73
C ALA A 115 0.86 -10.42 8.77
N PHE A 116 0.93 -9.10 8.56
CA PHE A 116 0.38 -8.10 9.46
C PHE A 116 0.22 -6.75 8.78
N LEU A 117 -0.69 -5.92 9.29
CA LEU A 117 -0.85 -4.53 8.91
C LEU A 117 -0.22 -3.61 9.96
N VAL A 118 0.56 -2.63 9.53
CA VAL A 118 1.13 -1.56 10.35
C VAL A 118 0.39 -0.28 10.05
N ALA A 119 -0.37 0.23 11.02
CA ALA A 119 -1.13 1.45 10.85
C ALA A 119 -1.43 2.13 12.19
N GLY A 120 -1.83 3.40 12.14
CA GLY A 120 -2.28 4.15 13.32
C GLY A 120 -3.54 3.55 13.96
N ASN A 121 -3.79 3.84 15.23
CA ASN A 121 -4.88 3.25 16.00
C ASN A 121 -6.27 3.90 15.78
N CYS A 122 -6.66 4.25 14.55
CA CYS A 122 -8.00 4.80 14.29
C CYS A 122 -9.01 3.70 13.94
N SER A 123 -10.31 4.00 14.06
CA SER A 123 -11.41 3.08 13.74
C SER A 123 -11.34 2.59 12.29
N THR A 124 -10.96 3.46 11.35
CA THR A 124 -10.75 3.12 9.94
C THR A 124 -9.70 2.02 9.77
N ASN A 125 -8.53 2.15 10.41
CA ASN A 125 -7.45 1.16 10.28
C ASN A 125 -7.79 -0.16 10.98
N ASN A 126 -8.54 -0.10 12.08
CA ASN A 126 -9.09 -1.30 12.71
C ASN A 126 -10.05 -2.03 11.77
N TRP A 127 -10.96 -1.29 11.15
CA TRP A 127 -11.94 -1.85 10.23
C TRP A 127 -11.27 -2.48 9.00
N ILE A 128 -10.26 -1.84 8.42
CA ILE A 128 -9.55 -2.39 7.28
C ILE A 128 -8.76 -3.65 7.67
N ALA A 129 -8.09 -3.65 8.84
CA ALA A 129 -7.42 -4.85 9.32
C ALA A 129 -8.39 -6.03 9.46
N THR A 130 -9.61 -5.77 9.98
CA THR A 130 -10.68 -6.76 10.04
C THR A 130 -11.15 -7.22 8.67
N LEU A 131 -11.34 -6.30 7.71
CA LEU A 131 -11.75 -6.65 6.35
C LEU A 131 -10.71 -7.48 5.59
N LEU A 132 -9.43 -7.25 5.85
CA LEU A 132 -8.32 -8.00 5.27
C LEU A 132 -7.98 -9.28 6.03
N ASP A 133 -8.62 -9.52 7.19
CA ASP A 133 -8.30 -10.61 8.12
C ASP A 133 -6.82 -10.63 8.54
N LEU A 134 -6.27 -9.45 8.82
CA LEU A 134 -4.86 -9.27 9.20
C LEU A 134 -4.70 -8.77 10.64
N PRO A 135 -3.69 -9.25 11.38
CA PRO A 135 -3.37 -8.68 12.68
C PRO A 135 -2.84 -7.25 12.50
N LEU A 136 -3.40 -6.31 13.27
CA LEU A 136 -3.00 -4.90 13.27
C LEU A 136 -1.90 -4.63 14.30
N VAL A 137 -0.69 -4.35 13.81
CA VAL A 137 0.43 -3.79 14.58
C VAL A 137 0.23 -2.27 14.66
N ARG A 138 -0.27 -1.82 15.81
CA ARG A 138 -0.63 -0.42 16.04
C ARG A 138 0.60 0.40 16.39
N PHE A 139 0.75 1.56 15.78
CA PHE A 139 1.59 2.62 16.33
C PHE A 139 0.72 3.77 16.83
N VAL A 140 1.10 4.32 17.98
CA VAL A 140 0.54 5.57 18.48
C VAL A 140 1.38 6.66 17.87
N THR A 141 0.82 7.43 16.93
CA THR A 141 1.36 8.76 16.64
C THR A 141 1.25 9.53 17.94
N ALA A 142 2.39 9.79 18.59
CA ALA A 142 2.45 10.84 19.60
C ALA A 142 2.07 12.11 18.84
N THR A 143 0.80 12.51 18.95
CA THR A 143 0.41 13.86 18.57
C THR A 143 1.33 14.75 19.38
N THR A 144 2.21 15.46 18.70
CA THR A 144 3.05 16.48 19.31
C THR A 144 2.09 17.33 20.12
N ARG A 145 2.14 17.25 21.46
CA ARG A 145 1.61 18.31 22.30
C ARG A 145 2.36 19.54 21.83
N ARG A 146 1.72 20.36 20.99
CA ARG A 146 2.15 21.73 20.81
C ARG A 146 2.06 22.34 22.20
N SER A 147 3.24 22.52 22.80
CA SER A 147 3.46 23.39 23.94
C SER A 147 2.98 24.79 23.61
#